data_AF-A0A5S9NW11-F1
#
_entry.id   AF-A0A5S9NW11-F1
#
_cell.length_a   1.000
_cell.length_b   1.000
_cell.length_c   1.000
_cell.angle_alpha   90.00
_cell.angle_beta   90.00
_cell.angle_gamma   90.00
#
_symmetry.space_group_name_H-M   'P 1'
#
loop_
_entity.id
_entity.type
_entity.pdbx_description
1 polymer ?
#
loop_
_entity_poly.entity_id
_entity_poly.type
_entity_poly.pdbx_seq_one_letter_code
_entity_poly.pdbx_strand_id
1 'polypeptide(L)'
;MQVLSKKRAKKILDKGAGDLNESQINLAISNRQRIINKVITSASLAPFLAQVKVLFKLLQDYVSGDYREIPWWSLGSIVTALLYILLPLDAIPDIIPIAGFLDDAVVLKLCLDMITKDLTNYTNYKKNQNDSGVS
;
A
#
# COMPACT_ATOMS: atom_id res chain seq x y z
N MET A 1 17.84 -22.21 -23.45
CA MET A 1 16.42 -21.81 -23.40
C MET A 1 16.06 -21.25 -22.02
N GLN A 2 16.53 -20.04 -21.66
CA GLN A 2 16.28 -19.43 -20.32
C GLN A 2 15.76 -17.98 -20.36
N VAL A 3 15.64 -17.38 -21.55
CA VAL A 3 15.31 -15.94 -21.70
C VAL A 3 13.80 -15.67 -21.80
N LEU A 4 12.99 -16.70 -22.10
CA LEU A 4 11.54 -16.58 -22.30
C LEU A 4 10.74 -16.47 -20.99
N SER A 5 11.23 -17.08 -19.90
CA SER A 5 10.56 -17.07 -18.60
C SER A 5 10.56 -15.68 -17.95
N LYS A 6 11.69 -14.96 -18.02
CA LYS A 6 11.82 -13.60 -17.46
C LYS A 6 10.91 -12.58 -18.18
N LYS A 7 10.77 -12.67 -19.51
CA LYS A 7 9.91 -11.76 -20.27
C LYS A 7 8.41 -11.99 -20.04
N ARG A 8 7.97 -13.25 -19.88
CA ARG A 8 6.57 -13.56 -19.54
C ARG A 8 6.25 -13.19 -18.09
N ALA A 9 7.16 -13.48 -17.15
CA ALA A 9 7.02 -13.02 -15.77
C ALA A 9 6.91 -11.48 -15.71
N LYS A 10 7.80 -10.75 -16.38
CA LYS A 10 7.74 -9.28 -16.46
C LYS A 10 6.45 -8.76 -17.09
N LYS A 11 5.93 -9.42 -18.15
CA LYS A 11 4.67 -9.03 -18.80
C LYS A 11 3.41 -9.33 -17.97
N ILE A 12 3.46 -10.34 -17.09
CA ILE A 12 2.39 -10.62 -16.11
C ILE A 12 2.48 -9.64 -14.94
N LEU A 13 3.70 -9.28 -14.51
CA LEU A 13 3.94 -8.23 -13.52
C LEU A 13 3.49 -6.83 -14.03
N ASP A 14 3.77 -6.50 -15.29
CA ASP A 14 3.34 -5.24 -15.92
C ASP A 14 1.82 -5.21 -16.22
N LYS A 15 1.17 -6.37 -16.42
CA LYS A 15 -0.30 -6.43 -16.57
C LYS A 15 -1.03 -6.29 -15.24
N GLY A 16 -0.48 -6.81 -14.13
CA GLY A 16 -1.01 -6.60 -12.79
C GLY A 16 -0.95 -5.14 -12.32
N ALA A 17 0.02 -4.36 -12.84
CA ALA A 17 0.04 -2.91 -12.69
C ALA A 17 -1.17 -2.21 -13.35
N GLY A 18 -1.86 -2.88 -14.30
CA GLY A 18 -3.02 -2.33 -15.00
C GLY A 18 -4.37 -2.50 -14.30
N ASP A 19 -4.47 -3.40 -13.31
CA ASP A 19 -5.74 -3.64 -12.57
C ASP A 19 -5.90 -2.73 -11.35
N LEU A 20 -4.79 -2.17 -10.86
CA LEU A 20 -4.84 -1.00 -9.97
C LEU A 20 -5.08 0.24 -10.83
N ASN A 21 -6.36 0.46 -11.12
CA ASN A 21 -6.78 1.65 -11.82
C ASN A 21 -6.27 2.89 -11.06
N GLU A 22 -5.64 3.84 -11.74
CA GLU A 22 -5.17 5.10 -11.15
C GLU A 22 -6.29 5.78 -10.35
N SER A 23 -7.54 5.55 -10.75
CA SER A 23 -8.74 5.93 -10.01
C SER A 23 -8.74 5.47 -8.54
N GLN A 24 -8.35 4.23 -8.23
CA GLN A 24 -8.32 3.71 -6.86
C GLN A 24 -7.19 4.32 -6.04
N ILE A 25 -6.03 4.56 -6.66
CA ILE A 25 -4.90 5.26 -6.01
C ILE A 25 -5.33 6.70 -5.67
N ASN A 26 -5.92 7.39 -6.64
CA ASN A 26 -6.43 8.76 -6.45
C ASN A 26 -7.58 8.81 -5.45
N LEU A 27 -8.43 7.77 -5.38
CA LEU A 27 -9.47 7.64 -4.38
C LEU A 27 -8.87 7.51 -2.97
N ALA A 28 -7.84 6.69 -2.79
CA ALA A 28 -7.15 6.56 -1.51
C ALA A 28 -6.50 7.91 -1.11
N ILE A 29 -5.78 8.56 -2.02
CA ILE A 29 -5.11 9.85 -1.76
C ILE A 29 -6.11 10.96 -1.43
N SER A 30 -7.20 11.10 -2.19
CA SER A 30 -8.25 12.11 -1.95
C SER A 30 -8.98 11.90 -0.62
N ASN A 31 -9.15 10.65 -0.19
CA ASN A 31 -9.75 10.31 1.10
C ASN A 31 -8.77 10.28 2.27
N ARG A 32 -7.51 10.71 2.08
CA ARG A 32 -6.46 10.69 3.12
C ARG A 32 -6.92 11.22 4.47
N GLN A 33 -7.62 12.36 4.50
CA GLN A 33 -8.05 12.95 5.76
C GLN A 33 -9.08 12.07 6.49
N ARG A 34 -10.00 11.45 5.76
CA ARG A 34 -11.01 10.55 6.33
C ARG A 34 -10.37 9.28 6.87
N ILE A 35 -9.40 8.72 6.14
CA ILE A 35 -8.63 7.54 6.57
C ILE A 35 -7.85 7.87 7.84
N ILE A 36 -7.10 8.98 7.86
CA ILE A 36 -6.32 9.40 9.02
C ILE A 36 -7.22 9.66 10.24
N ASN A 37 -8.35 10.35 10.05
CA ASN A 37 -9.30 10.57 11.14
C ASN A 37 -9.81 9.24 11.70
N LYS A 38 -10.19 8.29 10.84
CA LYS A 38 -10.67 6.97 11.27
C LYS A 38 -9.60 6.15 12.00
N VAL A 39 -8.34 6.26 11.56
CA VAL A 39 -7.19 5.64 12.25
C VAL A 39 -7.01 6.24 13.64
N ILE A 40 -7.11 7.56 13.80
CA ILE A 40 -6.94 8.23 15.09
C ILE A 40 -8.10 7.92 16.03
N THR A 41 -9.33 7.86 15.52
CA THR A 41 -10.52 7.59 16.34
C THR A 41 -10.63 6.11 16.74
N SER A 42 -9.96 5.19 16.04
CA SER A 42 -10.04 3.76 16.31
C SER A 42 -8.90 3.33 17.23
N ALA A 43 -9.22 2.86 18.44
CA ALA A 43 -8.21 2.46 19.42
C ALA A 43 -7.26 1.35 18.91
N SER A 44 -7.76 0.44 18.07
CA SER A 44 -6.96 -0.64 17.48
C SER A 44 -6.04 -0.17 16.34
N LEU A 45 -6.41 0.92 15.63
CA LEU A 45 -5.65 1.44 14.48
C LEU A 45 -4.72 2.59 14.86
N ALA A 46 -5.00 3.31 15.94
CA ALA A 46 -4.20 4.45 16.40
C ALA A 46 -2.68 4.15 16.49
N PRO A 47 -2.22 2.95 16.93
CA PRO A 47 -0.79 2.61 16.94
C PRO A 47 -0.14 2.61 15.55
N PHE A 48 -0.92 2.43 14.48
CA PHE A 48 -0.45 2.33 13.10
C PHE A 48 -0.45 3.67 12.35
N LEU A 49 -0.78 4.78 13.02
CA LEU A 49 -0.89 6.10 12.39
C LEU A 49 0.38 6.52 11.65
N ALA A 50 1.56 6.25 12.22
CA ALA A 50 2.83 6.60 11.61
C ALA A 50 3.04 5.83 10.29
N GLN A 51 2.74 4.53 10.30
CA GLN A 51 2.84 3.65 9.14
C GLN A 51 1.87 4.10 8.05
N VAL A 52 0.61 4.38 8.39
CA VAL A 52 -0.39 4.89 7.45
C VAL A 52 0.06 6.19 6.78
N LYS A 53 0.68 7.12 7.52
CA LYS A 53 1.26 8.34 6.94
C LYS A 53 2.37 8.05 5.93
N VAL A 54 3.22 7.05 6.20
CA VAL A 54 4.26 6.60 5.28
C VAL A 54 3.66 6.00 4.01
N LEU A 55 2.61 5.19 4.13
CA LEU A 55 1.88 4.63 2.98
C LEU A 55 1.34 5.72 2.04
N PHE A 56 0.75 6.77 2.60
CA PHE A 56 0.30 7.92 1.79
C PHE A 56 1.44 8.63 1.07
N LYS A 57 2.58 8.79 1.73
CA LYS A 57 3.75 9.44 1.13
C LYS A 57 4.29 8.60 -0.04
N LEU A 58 4.33 7.28 0.13
CA LEU A 58 4.72 6.35 -0.93
C LEU A 58 3.76 6.44 -2.13
N LEU A 59 2.44 6.44 -1.90
CA LEU A 59 1.46 6.60 -2.97
C LEU A 59 1.60 7.93 -3.72
N GLN A 60 1.85 9.02 -2.99
CA GLN A 60 2.09 10.33 -3.59
C GLN A 60 3.35 10.33 -4.47
N ASP A 61 4.46 9.81 -3.97
CA ASP A 61 5.72 9.72 -4.71
C ASP A 61 5.59 8.79 -5.93
N TYR A 62 4.76 7.74 -5.84
CA TYR A 62 4.45 6.86 -6.98
C TYR A 62 3.68 7.59 -8.08
N VAL A 63 2.63 8.35 -7.72
CA VAL A 63 1.84 9.14 -8.67
C VAL A 63 2.66 10.28 -9.28
N SER A 64 3.48 10.98 -8.48
CA SER A 64 4.39 12.02 -8.95
C SER A 64 5.52 11.48 -9.84
N GLY A 65 5.80 10.17 -9.79
CA GLY A 65 6.88 9.53 -10.53
C GLY A 65 8.24 9.56 -9.83
N ASP A 66 8.33 10.15 -8.63
CA ASP A 66 9.54 10.26 -7.81
C ASP A 66 10.04 8.91 -7.27
N TYR A 67 9.15 7.92 -7.19
CA TYR A 67 9.50 6.56 -6.77
C TYR A 67 8.63 5.51 -7.48
N ARG A 68 9.23 4.74 -8.41
CA ARG A 68 8.57 3.64 -9.12
C ARG A 68 9.15 2.25 -8.82
N GLU A 69 10.10 2.16 -7.89
CA GLU A 69 10.74 0.90 -7.50
C GLU A 69 9.93 0.12 -6.45
N ILE A 70 8.60 0.12 -6.58
CA ILE A 70 7.70 -0.68 -5.74
C ILE A 70 7.04 -1.78 -6.57
N PRO A 71 6.99 -3.03 -6.08
CA PRO A 71 6.22 -4.06 -6.76
C PRO A 71 4.73 -3.71 -6.82
N TRP A 72 4.08 -3.96 -7.95
CA TRP A 72 2.66 -3.66 -8.16
C TRP A 72 1.73 -4.35 -7.15
N TRP A 73 2.06 -5.57 -6.70
CA TRP A 73 1.29 -6.30 -5.69
C TRP A 73 1.36 -5.62 -4.32
N SER A 74 2.51 -5.02 -3.98
CA SER A 74 2.69 -4.21 -2.77
C SER A 74 1.91 -2.90 -2.88
N LEU A 75 1.98 -2.22 -4.03
CA LEU A 75 1.16 -1.04 -4.30
C LEU A 75 -0.34 -1.34 -4.17
N GLY A 76 -0.79 -2.48 -4.68
CA GLY A 76 -2.19 -2.91 -4.60
C GLY A 76 -2.63 -3.23 -3.19
N SER A 77 -1.77 -3.90 -2.42
CA SER A 77 -1.99 -4.16 -1.00
C SER A 77 -2.15 -2.84 -0.22
N ILE A 78 -1.31 -1.84 -0.51
CA ILE A 78 -1.38 -0.52 0.14
C ILE A 78 -2.70 0.18 -0.17
N VAL A 79 -3.07 0.29 -1.45
CA VAL A 79 -4.33 0.94 -1.86
C VAL A 79 -5.52 0.24 -1.23
N THR A 80 -5.54 -1.09 -1.28
CA THR A 80 -6.61 -1.91 -0.71
C THR A 80 -6.72 -1.73 0.79
N ALA A 81 -5.60 -1.78 1.53
CA ALA A 81 -5.59 -1.57 2.99
C ALA A 81 -6.06 -0.16 3.37
N LEU A 82 -5.66 0.87 2.62
CA LEU A 82 -6.09 2.25 2.89
C LEU A 82 -7.57 2.47 2.59
N LEU A 83 -8.09 1.93 1.49
CA LEU A 83 -9.52 1.99 1.16
C LEU A 83 -10.37 1.15 2.11
N TYR A 84 -9.84 0.01 2.59
CA TYR A 84 -10.47 -0.83 3.60
C TYR A 84 -10.73 -0.07 4.91
N ILE A 85 -9.80 0.81 5.33
CA ILE A 85 -10.03 1.67 6.51
C ILE A 85 -11.22 2.63 6.27
N LEU A 86 -11.42 3.11 5.04
CA LEU A 86 -12.50 4.05 4.72
C LEU A 86 -13.87 3.37 4.75
N LEU A 87 -13.99 2.20 4.15
CA LEU A 87 -15.24 1.46 4.00
C LEU A 87 -15.43 0.48 5.18
N PRO A 88 -16.39 0.69 6.09
CA PRO A 88 -16.79 -0.39 6.96
C PRO A 88 -17.52 -1.45 6.08
N LEU A 89 -16.90 -2.62 5.89
CA LEU A 89 -17.56 -3.86 5.48
C LEU A 89 -18.16 -3.98 4.04
N ASP A 90 -17.70 -3.25 3.01
CA ASP A 90 -18.40 -3.29 1.69
C ASP A 90 -17.58 -3.70 0.44
N ALA A 91 -16.53 -4.52 0.59
CA ALA A 91 -15.75 -4.99 -0.59
C ALA A 91 -15.16 -6.41 -0.51
N ILE A 92 -15.63 -7.26 0.41
CA ILE A 92 -15.32 -8.70 0.38
C ILE A 92 -16.63 -9.49 0.39
N PRO A 93 -17.24 -9.74 -0.78
CA PRO A 93 -18.27 -10.77 -0.89
C PRO A 93 -17.59 -12.16 -0.91
N ASP A 94 -17.92 -12.98 0.10
CA ASP A 94 -17.97 -14.46 0.06
C ASP A 94 -16.72 -15.32 -0.25
N ILE A 95 -15.48 -14.98 0.17
CA ILE A 95 -14.30 -15.88 -0.06
C ILE A 95 -13.50 -16.26 1.20
N ILE A 96 -13.78 -15.71 2.39
CA ILE A 96 -13.01 -16.06 3.60
C ILE A 96 -13.94 -16.58 4.70
N PRO A 97 -14.10 -17.92 4.86
CA PRO A 97 -14.87 -18.55 5.95
C PRO A 97 -14.38 -18.19 7.37
N ILE A 98 -13.26 -17.48 7.48
CA ILE A 98 -12.54 -17.12 8.72
C ILE A 98 -12.76 -15.63 9.07
N ALA A 99 -13.44 -14.85 8.22
CA ALA A 99 -13.56 -13.39 8.36
C ALA A 99 -14.29 -12.92 9.65
N GLY A 100 -15.04 -13.80 10.32
CA GLY A 100 -15.69 -13.49 11.60
C GLY A 100 -14.74 -13.20 12.78
N PHE A 101 -13.42 -13.40 12.61
CA PHE A 101 -12.42 -13.21 13.67
C PHE A 101 -11.36 -12.11 13.39
N LEU A 102 -11.39 -11.48 12.21
CA LEU A 102 -10.37 -10.50 11.82
C LEU A 102 -10.85 -9.08 12.16
N ASP A 103 -10.39 -8.56 13.30
CA ASP A 103 -10.47 -7.12 13.62
C ASP A 103 -9.63 -6.31 12.60
N ASP A 104 -10.00 -5.07 12.31
CA ASP A 104 -9.39 -4.21 11.28
C ASP A 104 -7.85 -4.06 11.46
N ALA A 105 -7.39 -4.16 12.71
CA ALA A 105 -5.97 -4.14 13.06
C ALA A 105 -5.20 -5.39 12.60
N VAL A 106 -5.83 -6.57 12.56
CA VAL A 106 -5.18 -7.80 12.09
C VAL A 106 -4.93 -7.74 10.59
N VAL A 107 -5.91 -7.24 9.83
CA VAL A 107 -5.78 -7.03 8.38
C VAL A 107 -4.67 -6.02 8.08
N LEU A 108 -4.64 -4.89 8.79
CA LEU A 108 -3.59 -3.89 8.63
C LEU A 108 -2.22 -4.46 8.98
N LYS A 109 -2.10 -5.22 10.06
CA LYS A 109 -0.85 -5.88 10.46
C LYS A 109 -0.35 -6.85 9.40
N LEU A 110 -1.20 -7.73 8.87
CA LEU A 110 -0.82 -8.67 7.82
C LEU A 110 -0.37 -7.95 6.55
N CYS A 111 -1.07 -6.88 6.16
CA CYS A 111 -0.66 -6.05 5.04
C CYS A 111 0.73 -5.43 5.29
N LEU A 112 0.96 -4.86 6.46
CA LEU A 112 2.24 -4.28 6.84
C LEU A 112 3.36 -5.33 6.82
N ASP A 113 3.13 -6.51 7.37
CA ASP A 113 4.11 -7.61 7.39
C ASP A 113 4.49 -8.04 5.95
N MET A 114 3.52 -8.07 5.02
CA MET A 114 3.78 -8.39 3.61
C MET A 114 4.63 -7.34 2.90
N ILE A 115 4.37 -6.05 3.14
CA ILE A 115 5.05 -4.94 2.45
C ILE A 115 6.26 -4.38 3.22
N THR A 116 6.61 -4.97 4.37
CA THR A 116 7.65 -4.44 5.27
C THR A 116 8.97 -4.24 4.55
N LYS A 117 9.39 -5.21 3.72
CA LYS A 117 10.64 -5.10 2.94
C LYS A 117 10.61 -3.92 1.97
N ASP A 118 9.49 -3.68 1.31
CA ASP A 118 9.33 -2.57 0.37
C ASP A 118 9.32 -1.22 1.10
N LEU A 119 8.68 -1.16 2.28
CA LEU A 119 8.73 0.03 3.13
C LEU A 119 10.14 0.34 3.62
N THR A 120 10.92 -0.67 3.98
CA THR A 120 12.33 -0.49 4.34
C THR A 120 13.12 0.09 3.16
N ASN A 121 12.94 -0.44 1.94
CA ASN A 121 13.61 0.08 0.75
C ASN A 121 13.25 1.55 0.47
N TYR A 122 11.96 1.88 0.52
CA TYR A 122 11.49 3.26 0.35
C TYR A 122 12.03 4.21 1.44
N THR A 123 12.04 3.77 2.69
CA THR A 123 12.56 4.59 3.80
C THR A 123 14.06 4.84 3.65
N ASN A 124 14.82 3.82 3.23
CA ASN A 124 16.25 3.96 2.95
C ASN A 124 16.52 4.89 1.76
N TYR A 125 15.73 4.79 0.68
CA TYR A 125 15.80 5.72 -0.46
C TYR A 125 15.59 7.17 -0.03
N LYS A 126 14.55 7.46 0.77
CA LYS A 126 14.30 8.81 1.29
C LYS A 126 15.40 9.30 2.23
N LYS A 127 15.97 8.43 3.06
CA LYS A 127 17.10 8.79 3.92
C LYS A 127 18.31 9.19 3.10
N ASN A 128 18.65 8.40 2.08
CA ASN A 128 19.79 8.67 1.20
C ASN A 128 19.59 9.96 0.36
N GLN A 129 18.35 10.29 -0.03
CA GLN A 129 18.05 11.57 -0.67
C GLN A 129 18.25 12.77 0.27
N ASN A 130 17.84 12.66 1.54
CA ASN A 130 18.03 13.74 2.51
C ASN A 130 19.51 13.95 2.87
N ASP A 131 20.32 12.89 2.93
CA ASP A 131 21.77 13.00 3.15
C ASP A 131 22.52 13.58 1.93
N SER A 132 21.99 13.41 0.72
CA SER A 132 22.61 13.93 -0.51
C SER A 132 22.28 15.41 -0.80
N GLY A 133 21.40 16.03 0.01
CA GLY A 133 21.04 17.44 -0.08
C GLY A 133 21.79 18.36 0.90
N VAL A 134 22.74 17.82 1.66
CA VAL A 134 23.62 18.57 2.56
C VAL A 134 25.06 18.31 2.15
N SER A 135 25.51 18.97 1.09
CA SER A 135 26.93 19.19 0.83
C SER A 135 27.15 20.44 0.00
#